data_AF-M5EH06-F1
#
_entry.id   AF-M5EH06-F1
#
_cell.length_a   1.000
_cell.length_b   1.000
_cell.length_c   1.000
_cell.angle_alpha   90.00
_cell.angle_beta   90.00
_cell.angle_gamma   90.00
#
_symmetry.space_group_name_H-M   'P 1'
#
loop_
_entity.id
_entity.type
_entity.pdbx_description
1 polymer ?
#
loop_
_entity_poly.entity_id
_entity_poly.type
_entity_poly.pdbx_seq_one_letter_code
_entity_poly.pdbx_strand_id
1 'polypeptide(L)'
;MFDIFWRAVAIGVGATVSMDIWAIFLSLAFAQPRPNWGPVGRWVWHLREKVFHDDIGKAAPYAHEAALGWAFHYLVGIAYGIILVVLAGSAWLNTPTFLPAFILGIVTVGAGWFLLAPGMGAGWAASKRPNPMQIRALNLVSHTVFALGLYGTALLIR
;
A
#
# COMPACT_ATOMS: atom_id res chain seq x y z
N MET A 1 -10.98 -16.68 17.69
CA MET A 1 -10.41 -16.68 16.32
C MET A 1 -11.09 -15.66 15.43
N PHE A 2 -12.42 -15.66 15.32
CA PHE A 2 -13.15 -14.64 14.55
C PHE A 2 -12.86 -13.21 15.01
N ASP A 3 -12.78 -12.98 16.33
CA ASP A 3 -12.43 -11.66 16.90
C ASP A 3 -11.12 -11.08 16.35
N ILE A 4 -10.04 -11.87 16.46
CA ILE A 4 -8.71 -11.48 15.98
C ILE A 4 -8.73 -11.18 14.48
N PHE A 5 -9.45 -12.01 13.71
CA PHE A 5 -9.49 -11.88 12.26
C PHE A 5 -10.20 -10.59 11.82
N TRP A 6 -11.40 -10.30 12.32
CA TRP A 6 -12.13 -9.10 11.88
C TRP A 6 -11.37 -7.83 12.28
N ARG A 7 -10.72 -7.81 13.46
CA ARG A 7 -9.92 -6.67 13.93
C ARG A 7 -8.71 -6.45 13.03
N ALA A 8 -8.00 -7.52 12.68
CA ALA A 8 -6.86 -7.45 11.76
C ALA A 8 -7.26 -6.93 10.37
N VAL A 9 -8.41 -7.38 9.85
CA VAL A 9 -8.98 -6.86 8.60
C VAL A 9 -9.32 -5.38 8.73
N ALA A 10 -10.03 -4.97 9.79
CA ALA A 10 -10.39 -3.58 10.03
C ALA A 10 -9.16 -2.67 10.14
N ILE A 11 -8.10 -3.12 10.84
CA ILE A 11 -6.81 -2.44 10.96
C ILE A 11 -6.17 -2.22 9.59
N GLY A 12 -6.12 -3.26 8.74
CA GLY A 12 -5.57 -3.14 7.39
C GLY A 12 -6.38 -2.20 6.49
N VAL A 13 -7.72 -2.25 6.58
CA VAL A 13 -8.61 -1.31 5.88
C VAL A 13 -8.37 0.12 6.35
N GLY A 14 -8.34 0.38 7.67
CA GLY A 14 -8.14 1.71 8.23
C GLY A 14 -6.78 2.31 7.89
N ALA A 15 -5.74 1.48 7.82
CA ALA A 15 -4.42 1.88 7.32
C ALA A 15 -4.43 2.28 5.85
N THR A 16 -5.13 1.51 5.01
CA THR A 16 -5.30 1.80 3.58
C THR A 16 -6.05 3.11 3.36
N VAL A 17 -7.17 3.31 4.08
CA VAL A 17 -7.97 4.54 4.04
C VAL A 17 -7.13 5.75 4.46
N SER A 18 -6.31 5.61 5.50
CA SER A 18 -5.43 6.69 5.97
C SER A 18 -4.43 7.13 4.88
N MET A 19 -3.88 6.17 4.13
CA MET A 19 -2.99 6.46 3.01
C MET A 19 -3.74 7.09 1.82
N ASP A 20 -4.98 6.67 1.55
CA ASP A 20 -5.83 7.27 0.51
C ASP A 20 -6.18 8.74 0.85
N ILE A 21 -6.55 9.01 2.11
CA ILE A 21 -6.79 10.37 2.62
C ILE A 21 -5.53 11.22 2.47
N TRP A 22 -4.36 10.66 2.81
CA TRP A 22 -3.09 11.34 2.62
C TRP A 22 -2.80 11.67 1.15
N ALA A 23 -3.08 10.75 0.24
CA ALA A 23 -2.89 10.98 -1.19
C ALA A 23 -3.87 12.03 -1.74
N ILE A 24 -5.11 12.08 -1.23
CA ILE A 24 -6.07 13.15 -1.54
C ILE A 24 -5.54 14.50 -1.02
N PHE A 25 -5.04 14.55 0.22
CA PHE A 25 -4.43 15.74 0.80
C PHE A 25 -3.25 16.23 -0.05
N LEU A 26 -2.35 15.33 -0.48
CA LEU A 26 -1.25 15.68 -1.37
C LEU A 26 -1.74 16.24 -2.72
N SER A 27 -2.82 15.70 -3.25
CA SER A 27 -3.42 16.20 -4.49
C SER A 27 -4.01 17.60 -4.33
N LEU A 28 -4.70 17.87 -3.22
CA LEU A 28 -5.35 19.14 -2.95
C LEU A 28 -4.36 20.24 -2.52
N ALA A 29 -3.39 19.92 -1.66
CA ALA A 29 -2.48 20.90 -1.06
C ALA A 29 -1.21 21.14 -1.89
N PHE A 30 -0.75 20.15 -2.66
CA PHE A 30 0.52 20.20 -3.39
C PHE A 30 0.38 19.92 -4.89
N ALA A 31 -0.84 19.95 -5.42
CA ALA A 31 -1.17 19.72 -6.82
C ALA A 31 -0.59 18.41 -7.40
N GLN A 32 -0.40 17.40 -6.54
CA GLN A 32 0.03 16.08 -7.01
C GLN A 32 -1.10 15.40 -7.81
N PRO A 33 -0.76 14.56 -8.80
CA PRO A 33 -1.75 13.75 -9.50
C PRO A 33 -2.61 12.95 -8.52
N ARG A 34 -3.92 12.86 -8.78
CA ARG A 34 -4.82 12.04 -7.97
C ARG A 34 -4.40 10.56 -7.99
N PRO A 35 -4.72 9.80 -6.93
CA PRO A 35 -4.50 8.35 -6.92
C PRO A 35 -5.10 7.70 -8.16
N ASN A 36 -4.28 6.98 -8.92
CA ASN A 36 -4.72 6.22 -10.08
C ASN A 36 -4.24 4.77 -9.94
N TRP A 37 -5.18 3.89 -9.58
CA TRP A 37 -4.93 2.46 -9.43
C TRP A 37 -5.10 1.67 -10.73
N GLY A 38 -5.52 2.30 -11.83
CA GLY A 38 -5.66 1.65 -13.14
C GLY A 38 -4.39 0.94 -13.62
N PRO A 39 -3.21 1.60 -13.61
CA PRO A 39 -1.95 0.95 -13.97
C PRO A 39 -1.61 -0.26 -13.09
N VAL A 40 -1.94 -0.21 -11.79
CA VAL A 40 -1.73 -1.33 -10.87
C VAL A 40 -2.65 -2.49 -11.24
N GLY A 41 -3.93 -2.24 -11.51
CA GLY A 41 -4.83 -3.31 -11.94
C GLY A 41 -4.46 -3.88 -13.31
N ARG A 42 -3.94 -3.07 -14.23
CA ARG A 42 -3.37 -3.56 -15.49
C ARG A 42 -2.17 -4.48 -15.22
N TRP A 43 -1.27 -4.08 -14.32
CA TRP A 43 -0.16 -4.92 -13.90
C TRP A 43 -0.64 -6.25 -13.30
N VAL A 44 -1.60 -6.22 -12.37
CA VAL A 44 -2.20 -7.43 -11.78
C VAL A 44 -2.80 -8.34 -12.85
N TRP A 45 -3.53 -7.78 -13.82
CA TRP A 45 -4.10 -8.54 -14.93
C TRP A 45 -3.02 -9.26 -15.75
N HIS A 46 -1.90 -8.59 -16.03
CA HIS A 46 -0.81 -9.15 -16.82
C HIS A 46 0.19 -10.02 -16.05
N LEU A 47 0.03 -10.22 -14.74
CA LEU A 47 0.89 -11.11 -13.94
C LEU A 47 0.93 -12.55 -14.49
N ARG A 48 -0.13 -13.00 -15.19
CA ARG A 48 -0.17 -14.30 -15.87
C ARG A 48 0.82 -14.44 -17.04
N GLU A 49 1.30 -13.33 -17.57
CA GLU A 49 2.18 -13.26 -18.74
C GLU A 49 3.58 -12.77 -18.33
N LYS A 50 3.64 -11.67 -17.56
CA LYS A 50 4.88 -11.00 -17.21
C LYS A 50 4.74 -10.25 -15.90
N VAL A 51 5.74 -10.38 -15.04
CA VAL A 51 5.83 -9.59 -13.79
C VAL A 51 6.44 -8.22 -14.03
N PHE A 52 7.46 -8.12 -14.89
CA PHE A 52 8.25 -6.90 -15.10
C PHE A 52 8.02 -6.29 -16.49
N HIS A 53 7.35 -5.15 -16.56
CA HIS A 53 7.10 -4.43 -17.81
C HIS A 53 8.14 -3.31 -18.01
N ASP A 54 8.47 -3.00 -19.28
CA ASP A 54 9.26 -1.81 -19.59
C ASP A 54 8.46 -0.53 -19.41
N ASP A 55 7.16 -0.60 -19.74
CA ASP A 55 6.17 0.44 -19.52
C ASP A 55 4.78 -0.21 -19.45
N ILE A 56 4.15 -0.21 -18.27
CA ILE A 56 2.81 -0.77 -18.11
C ILE A 56 1.75 0.00 -18.91
N GLY A 57 2.00 1.28 -19.22
CA GLY A 57 1.13 2.11 -20.04
C GLY A 57 0.95 1.59 -21.47
N LYS A 58 1.91 0.80 -21.96
CA LYS A 58 1.89 0.18 -23.30
C LYS A 58 1.32 -1.24 -23.31
N ALA A 59 1.13 -1.86 -22.15
CA ALA A 59 0.46 -3.16 -22.07
C ALA A 59 -1.01 -3.02 -22.50
N ALA A 60 -1.58 -4.10 -23.05
CA ALA A 60 -2.97 -4.11 -23.49
C ALA A 60 -3.90 -3.70 -22.33
N PRO A 61 -4.87 -2.80 -22.56
CA PRO A 61 -5.75 -2.35 -21.49
C PRO A 61 -6.67 -3.50 -21.04
N TYR A 62 -7.03 -3.49 -19.76
CA TYR A 62 -8.09 -4.35 -19.22
C TYR A 62 -9.29 -3.48 -18.84
N ALA A 63 -10.48 -3.86 -19.29
CA ALA A 63 -11.70 -3.06 -19.12
C ALA A 63 -11.99 -2.70 -17.65
N HIS A 64 -11.61 -3.57 -16.71
CA HIS A 64 -11.82 -3.37 -15.27
C HIS A 64 -10.53 -3.08 -14.50
N GLU A 65 -9.49 -2.53 -15.15
CA GLU A 65 -8.18 -2.29 -14.53
C GLU A 65 -8.27 -1.35 -13.30
N ALA A 66 -9.11 -0.33 -13.32
CA ALA A 66 -9.30 0.53 -12.15
C ALA A 66 -9.89 -0.25 -10.95
N ALA A 67 -10.94 -1.04 -11.18
CA ALA A 67 -11.59 -1.82 -10.13
C ALA A 67 -10.65 -2.90 -9.58
N LEU A 68 -9.91 -3.60 -10.45
CA LEU A 68 -8.93 -4.59 -10.06
C LEU A 68 -7.77 -3.96 -9.27
N GLY A 69 -7.32 -2.78 -9.67
CA GLY A 69 -6.27 -2.04 -8.96
C GLY A 69 -6.70 -1.63 -7.56
N TRP A 70 -7.92 -1.09 -7.41
CA TRP A 70 -8.48 -0.76 -6.09
C TRP A 70 -8.67 -2.00 -5.21
N ALA A 71 -9.19 -3.09 -5.77
CA ALA A 71 -9.34 -4.34 -5.03
C ALA A 71 -7.99 -4.88 -4.55
N PHE A 72 -6.97 -4.86 -5.41
CA PHE A 72 -5.62 -5.29 -5.05
C PHE A 72 -4.99 -4.38 -3.96
N HIS A 73 -5.17 -3.07 -4.05
CA HIS A 73 -4.70 -2.10 -3.05
C HIS A 73 -5.25 -2.41 -1.65
N TYR A 74 -6.58 -2.60 -1.52
CA TYR A 74 -7.20 -2.93 -0.25
C TYR A 74 -6.86 -4.35 0.22
N LEU A 75 -6.73 -5.32 -0.70
CA LEU A 75 -6.31 -6.67 -0.37
C LEU A 75 -4.91 -6.68 0.26
N VAL A 76 -3.95 -5.94 -0.31
CA VAL A 76 -2.60 -5.80 0.22
C VAL A 76 -2.61 -5.14 1.61
N GLY A 77 -3.41 -4.08 1.78
CA GLY A 77 -3.58 -3.43 3.08
C GLY A 77 -4.14 -4.37 4.16
N ILE A 78 -5.17 -5.16 3.83
CA ILE A 78 -5.74 -6.19 4.71
C ILE A 78 -4.68 -7.25 5.06
N ALA A 79 -3.93 -7.73 4.06
CA ALA A 79 -2.87 -8.70 4.28
C ALA A 79 -1.82 -8.16 5.27
N TYR A 80 -1.42 -6.88 5.16
CA TYR A 80 -0.51 -6.25 6.11
C TYR A 80 -1.11 -6.11 7.51
N GLY A 81 -2.40 -5.79 7.65
CA GLY A 81 -3.08 -5.80 8.95
C GLY A 81 -3.02 -7.17 9.63
N ILE A 82 -3.25 -8.25 8.87
CA ILE A 82 -3.13 -9.63 9.36
C ILE A 82 -1.68 -9.96 9.72
N ILE A 83 -0.72 -9.64 8.86
CA ILE A 83 0.71 -9.87 9.12
C ILE A 83 1.15 -9.15 10.39
N LEU A 84 0.71 -7.91 10.62
CA LEU A 84 1.02 -7.18 11.84
C LEU A 84 0.60 -7.96 13.09
N VAL A 85 -0.65 -8.40 13.13
CA VAL A 85 -1.22 -9.09 14.29
C VAL A 85 -0.56 -10.47 14.50
N VAL A 86 -0.23 -11.16 13.41
CA VAL A 86 0.50 -12.44 13.47
C VAL A 86 1.90 -12.24 14.04
N LEU A 87 2.63 -11.21 13.61
CA LEU A 87 4.01 -10.94 14.04
C LEU A 87 4.09 -10.32 15.44
N ALA A 88 3.19 -9.40 15.77
CA ALA A 88 3.15 -8.73 17.08
C ALA A 88 2.44 -9.56 18.17
N GLY A 89 1.71 -10.60 17.76
CA GLY A 89 0.90 -11.45 18.63
C GLY A 89 -0.46 -10.82 18.96
N SER A 90 -1.44 -11.66 19.29
CA SER A 90 -2.81 -11.22 19.56
C SER A 90 -2.93 -10.28 20.77
N ALA A 91 -1.99 -10.33 21.71
CA ALA A 91 -1.94 -9.40 22.85
C ALA A 91 -1.76 -7.94 22.41
N TRP A 92 -1.11 -7.70 21.26
CA TRP A 92 -0.94 -6.36 20.70
C TRP A 92 -2.27 -5.68 20.39
N LEU A 93 -3.33 -6.43 20.07
CA LEU A 93 -4.65 -5.85 19.83
C LEU A 93 -5.25 -5.16 21.08
N ASN A 94 -4.92 -5.64 22.28
CA ASN A 94 -5.44 -5.09 23.53
C ASN A 94 -4.57 -3.93 24.05
N THR A 95 -3.28 -3.98 23.77
CA THR A 95 -2.31 -2.96 24.14
C THR A 95 -1.45 -2.58 22.92
N PRO A 96 -2.05 -1.92 21.91
CA PRO A 96 -1.33 -1.59 20.69
C PRO A 96 -0.21 -0.61 21.01
N THR A 97 0.96 -0.88 20.43
CA THR A 97 2.12 0.00 20.45
C THR A 97 2.49 0.39 19.03
N PHE A 98 3.07 1.58 18.86
CA PHE A 98 3.36 2.11 17.52
C PHE A 98 4.51 1.39 16.80
N LEU A 99 5.52 0.91 17.55
CA LEU A 99 6.76 0.42 16.96
C LEU A 99 6.58 -0.77 15.99
N PRO A 100 5.81 -1.83 16.30
CA PRO A 100 5.57 -2.92 15.35
C PRO A 100 4.86 -2.46 14.07
N ALA A 101 3.87 -1.57 14.19
CA ALA A 101 3.15 -1.01 13.05
C ALA A 101 4.08 -0.16 12.16
N PHE A 102 4.97 0.62 12.77
CA PHE A 102 5.95 1.43 12.06
C PHE A 102 6.99 0.59 11.33
N ILE A 103 7.59 -0.42 12.00
CA ILE A 103 8.54 -1.34 11.36
C ILE A 103 7.88 -2.01 10.16
N LEU A 104 6.66 -2.55 10.32
CA LEU A 104 5.94 -3.18 9.22
C LEU A 104 5.70 -2.19 8.08
N GLY A 105 5.21 -0.97 8.37
CA GLY A 105 5.00 0.07 7.37
C GLY A 105 6.27 0.39 6.58
N ILE A 106 7.43 0.50 7.22
CA ILE A 106 8.69 0.78 6.51
C ILE A 106 9.16 -0.43 5.69
N VAL A 107 9.00 -1.65 6.19
CA VAL A 107 9.37 -2.87 5.44
C VAL A 107 8.53 -3.01 4.17
N THR A 108 7.25 -2.66 4.21
CA THR A 108 6.36 -2.81 3.04
C THR A 108 6.66 -1.83 1.90
N VAL A 109 7.41 -0.76 2.16
CA VAL A 109 8.01 0.10 1.11
C VAL A 109 8.83 -0.74 0.13
N GLY A 110 9.47 -1.80 0.60
CA GLY A 110 10.23 -2.74 -0.23
C GLY A 110 9.39 -3.37 -1.33
N ALA A 111 8.11 -3.71 -1.08
CA ALA A 111 7.22 -4.22 -2.12
C ALA A 111 6.95 -3.16 -3.20
N GLY A 112 6.78 -1.89 -2.79
CA GLY A 112 6.67 -0.77 -3.72
C GLY A 112 7.92 -0.59 -4.57
N TRP A 113 9.11 -0.58 -3.96
CA TRP A 113 10.36 -0.26 -4.63
C TRP A 113 10.94 -1.40 -5.47
N PHE A 114 10.77 -2.64 -5.04
CA PHE A 114 11.49 -3.78 -5.63
C PHE A 114 10.57 -4.77 -6.35
N LEU A 115 9.24 -4.63 -6.23
CA LEU A 115 8.28 -5.43 -7.00
C LEU A 115 7.43 -4.54 -7.90
N LEU A 116 6.67 -3.61 -7.32
CA LEU A 116 5.67 -2.86 -8.08
C LEU A 116 6.29 -1.81 -9.01
N ALA A 117 7.27 -1.04 -8.54
CA ALA A 117 7.96 -0.03 -9.35
C ALA A 117 8.66 -0.64 -10.59
N PRO A 118 9.53 -1.66 -10.46
CA PRO A 118 10.08 -2.34 -11.64
C PRO A 118 8.99 -3.08 -12.43
N GLY A 119 7.98 -3.64 -11.75
CA GLY A 119 6.82 -4.29 -12.36
C GLY A 119 6.09 -3.42 -13.37
N MET A 120 5.95 -2.13 -13.05
CA MET A 120 5.28 -1.13 -13.88
C MET A 120 6.23 -0.36 -14.83
N GLY A 121 7.52 -0.68 -14.87
CA GLY A 121 8.51 0.01 -15.72
C GLY A 121 9.13 1.27 -15.11
N ALA A 122 8.85 1.58 -13.85
CA ALA A 122 9.49 2.70 -13.14
C ALA A 122 10.95 2.41 -12.72
N GLY A 123 11.42 1.17 -12.87
CA GLY A 123 12.73 0.72 -12.44
C GLY A 123 12.81 0.45 -10.93
N TRP A 124 13.94 -0.12 -10.49
CA TRP A 124 14.22 -0.43 -9.09
C TRP A 124 14.20 0.85 -8.24
N ALA A 125 13.36 0.87 -7.21
CA ALA A 125 13.10 2.05 -6.39
C ALA A 125 12.84 3.31 -7.25
N ALA A 126 12.01 3.19 -8.28
CA ALA A 126 11.63 4.25 -9.21
C ALA A 126 12.80 4.91 -9.97
N SER A 127 13.93 4.22 -10.16
CA SER A 127 15.15 4.77 -10.76
C SER A 127 15.01 5.31 -12.19
N LYS A 128 14.00 4.86 -12.95
CA LYS A 128 13.73 5.34 -14.32
C LYS A 128 12.81 6.56 -14.37
N ARG A 129 12.35 7.07 -13.22
CA ARG A 129 11.50 8.28 -13.16
C ARG A 129 12.37 9.55 -13.13
N PRO A 130 11.87 10.70 -13.61
CA PRO A 130 12.63 11.96 -13.63
C PRO A 130 12.93 12.52 -12.23
N ASN A 131 12.15 12.13 -11.22
CA ASN A 131 12.24 12.63 -9.83
C ASN A 131 12.33 11.48 -8.79
N PRO A 132 13.32 10.58 -8.89
CA PRO A 132 13.34 9.32 -8.13
C PRO A 132 13.47 9.54 -6.62
N MET A 133 14.25 10.52 -6.18
CA MET A 133 14.44 10.81 -4.75
C MET A 133 13.16 11.36 -4.11
N GLN A 134 12.41 12.20 -4.83
CA GLN A 134 11.12 12.70 -4.36
C GLN A 134 10.12 11.56 -4.22
N ILE A 135 10.04 10.66 -5.20
CA ILE A 135 9.14 9.49 -5.15
C ILE A 135 9.49 8.60 -3.94
N ARG A 136 10.77 8.31 -3.71
CA ARG A 136 11.23 7.51 -2.57
C ARG A 136 10.86 8.17 -1.23
N ALA A 137 11.11 9.47 -1.09
CA ALA A 137 10.76 10.21 0.11
C ALA A 137 9.24 10.20 0.36
N LEU A 138 8.43 10.44 -0.68
CA LEU A 138 6.98 10.39 -0.59
C LEU A 138 6.46 8.97 -0.29
N ASN A 139 7.12 7.92 -0.79
CA ASN A 139 6.77 6.54 -0.42
C ASN A 139 7.01 6.30 1.07
N LEU A 140 8.17 6.71 1.61
CA LEU A 140 8.45 6.59 3.05
C LEU A 140 7.42 7.36 3.88
N VAL A 141 7.10 8.60 3.52
CA VAL A 141 6.10 9.41 4.22
C VAL A 141 4.72 8.74 4.16
N SER A 142 4.30 8.27 2.99
CA SER A 142 3.01 7.59 2.84
C SER A 142 2.92 6.31 3.67
N HIS A 143 4.03 5.57 3.79
CA HIS A 143 4.09 4.36 4.62
C HIS A 143 4.18 4.66 6.12
N THR A 144 4.71 5.82 6.52
CA THR A 144 4.55 6.33 7.88
C THR A 144 3.07 6.63 8.17
N VAL A 145 2.34 7.25 7.23
CA VAL A 145 0.89 7.47 7.40
C VAL A 145 0.12 6.15 7.44
N PHE A 146 0.50 5.17 6.62
CA PHE A 146 -0.05 3.82 6.68
C PHE A 146 0.17 3.19 8.07
N ALA A 147 1.38 3.30 8.65
CA ALA A 147 1.67 2.83 10.00
C ALA A 147 0.85 3.56 11.08
N LEU A 148 0.65 4.87 10.94
CA LEU A 148 -0.24 5.64 11.81
C LEU A 148 -1.69 5.15 11.69
N GLY A 149 -2.14 4.80 10.49
CA GLY A 149 -3.46 4.22 10.26
C GLY A 149 -3.62 2.82 10.87
N LEU A 150 -2.59 1.96 10.76
CA LEU A 150 -2.56 0.64 11.44
C LEU A 150 -2.73 0.81 12.95
N TYR A 151 -1.89 1.66 13.55
CA TYR A 151 -1.87 1.90 15.00
C TYR A 151 -3.14 2.62 15.48
N GLY A 152 -3.55 3.69 14.79
CA GLY A 152 -4.73 4.48 15.12
C GLY A 152 -6.01 3.67 15.02
N THR A 153 -6.15 2.84 13.99
CA THR A 153 -7.31 1.94 13.88
C THR A 153 -7.33 0.93 15.01
N ALA A 154 -6.18 0.33 15.35
CA ALA A 154 -6.08 -0.60 16.47
C ALA A 154 -6.48 0.05 17.81
N LEU A 155 -6.08 1.30 18.05
CA LEU A 155 -6.51 2.07 19.23
C LEU A 155 -8.02 2.30 19.28
N LEU A 156 -8.64 2.60 18.13
CA LEU A 156 -10.07 2.89 18.03
C LEU A 156 -10.96 1.66 18.26
N ILE A 157 -10.47 0.47 17.90
CA ILE A 157 -11.23 -0.80 17.99
C ILE A 157 -10.72 -1.71 19.11
N ARG A 158 -9.95 -1.16 20.06
CA ARG A 158 -9.29 -1.95 21.11
C ARG A 158 -10.27 -2.63 22.05
#